data_AF-A0A4R8M163-F1
#
_entry.id   AF-A0A4R8M163-F1
#
_cell.length_a   1.000
_cell.length_b   1.000
_cell.length_c   1.000
_cell.angle_alpha   90.00
_cell.angle_beta   90.00
_cell.angle_gamma   90.00
#
_symmetry.space_group_name_H-M   'P 1'
#
loop_
_entity.id
_entity.type
_entity.pdbx_description
1 polymer ?
#
loop_
_entity_poly.entity_id
_entity_poly.type
_entity_poly.pdbx_seq_one_letter_code
_entity_poly.pdbx_strand_id
1 'polypeptide(L)'
;MHYFNYAFFLLLWGWILSGGYVRYVVPLIGSVFTTLDSMEGSGQVIPRALAFLVKIVLTVAQTYVLGIWSAYCVLRTMVFLLEPGTNGWLYYISAFVICEGILGIVAKREPYRGLLSVFHSAMAMGFFVIFALNPYFLASVYPWLPPLVKFPIG
;
A
#
# COMPACT_ATOMS: atom_id res chain seq x y z
N MET A 1 5.82 -24.16 -14.08
CA MET A 1 4.82 -23.24 -14.67
C MET A 1 4.05 -22.45 -13.60
N HIS A 2 3.66 -23.04 -12.47
CA HIS A 2 2.95 -22.36 -11.37
C HIS A 2 3.62 -21.06 -10.87
N TYR A 3 4.94 -21.07 -10.65
CA TYR A 3 5.67 -19.87 -10.21
C TYR A 3 5.63 -18.70 -11.21
N PHE A 4 5.69 -18.99 -12.52
CA PHE A 4 5.66 -17.95 -13.55
C PHE A 4 4.27 -17.31 -13.65
N ASN A 5 3.21 -18.12 -13.57
CA ASN A 5 1.84 -17.62 -13.52
C ASN A 5 1.60 -16.75 -12.28
N TYR A 6 2.14 -17.17 -11.13
CA TYR A 6 2.09 -16.40 -9.89
C TYR A 6 2.77 -15.02 -10.04
N ALA A 7 4.03 -14.99 -10.46
CA ALA A 7 4.80 -13.75 -10.59
C ALA A 7 4.20 -12.82 -11.66
N PHE A 8 3.77 -13.37 -12.79
CA PHE A 8 3.11 -12.62 -13.86
C PHE A 8 1.82 -11.97 -13.36
N PHE A 9 1.01 -12.68 -12.58
CA PHE A 9 -0.24 -12.16 -12.05
C PHE A 9 0.01 -11.01 -11.07
N LEU A 10 0.98 -11.13 -10.17
CA LEU A 10 1.36 -10.04 -9.26
C LEU A 10 1.88 -8.82 -10.02
N LEU A 11 2.73 -9.02 -11.03
CA LEU A 11 3.24 -7.93 -11.85
C LEU A 11 2.13 -7.23 -12.63
N LEU A 12 1.18 -7.98 -13.21
CA LEU A 12 0.08 -7.42 -13.98
C LEU A 12 -0.86 -6.59 -13.10
N TRP A 13 -1.27 -7.12 -11.94
CA TRP A 13 -2.13 -6.38 -11.02
C TRP A 13 -1.44 -5.17 -10.42
N GLY A 14 -0.16 -5.29 -10.08
CA GLY A 14 0.57 -4.15 -9.54
C GLY A 14 0.90 -3.10 -10.59
N TRP A 15 1.03 -3.47 -11.87
CA TRP A 15 1.07 -2.53 -12.98
C TRP A 15 -0.23 -1.74 -13.10
N ILE A 16 -1.39 -2.42 -13.04
CA ILE A 16 -2.71 -1.78 -13.04
C ILE A 16 -2.84 -0.83 -11.85
N LEU A 17 -2.46 -1.28 -10.66
CA LEU A 17 -2.54 -0.46 -9.44
C LEU A 17 -1.62 0.75 -9.54
N SER A 18 -0.37 0.56 -9.95
CA SER A 18 0.60 1.66 -10.12
C SER A 18 0.09 2.67 -11.14
N GLY A 19 -0.39 2.20 -12.29
CA GLY A 19 -0.96 3.06 -13.33
C GLY A 19 -2.19 3.83 -12.85
N GLY A 20 -3.12 3.15 -12.17
CA GLY A 20 -4.33 3.76 -11.63
C GLY A 20 -4.03 4.77 -10.53
N TYR A 21 -3.20 4.41 -9.55
CA TYR A 21 -2.84 5.29 -8.45
C TYR A 21 -2.14 6.56 -8.95
N VAL A 22 -1.15 6.42 -9.83
CA VAL A 22 -0.40 7.55 -10.38
C VAL A 22 -1.29 8.46 -11.22
N ARG A 23 -2.27 7.90 -11.95
CA ARG A 23 -3.08 8.68 -12.88
C ARG A 23 -4.28 9.36 -12.22
N TYR A 24 -4.85 8.77 -11.17
CA TYR A 24 -6.08 9.26 -10.55
C TYR A 24 -5.85 9.80 -9.14
N VAL A 25 -5.02 9.13 -8.34
CA VAL A 25 -4.85 9.45 -6.91
C VAL A 25 -3.81 10.56 -6.73
N VAL A 26 -2.64 10.44 -7.37
CA VAL A 26 -1.57 11.46 -7.27
C VAL A 26 -2.03 12.88 -7.66
N PRO A 27 -2.71 13.12 -8.81
CA PRO A 27 -3.14 14.49 -9.15
C PRO A 27 -4.23 15.03 -8.22
N LEU A 28 -5.14 14.17 -7.75
CA LEU A 28 -6.19 14.55 -6.80
C LEU A 28 -5.59 14.95 -5.45
N ILE A 29 -4.62 14.19 -4.97
CA ILE A 29 -3.91 14.50 -3.73
C ILE A 29 -3.06 15.76 -3.90
N GLY A 30 -2.41 15.90 -5.06
CA GLY A 30 -1.64 17.09 -5.41
C GLY A 30 -2.46 18.38 -5.33
N SER A 31 -3.71 18.38 -5.82
CA SER A 31 -4.59 19.54 -5.79
C SER A 31 -5.07 19.88 -4.36
N VAL A 32 -5.37 18.87 -3.55
CA VAL A 32 -5.75 19.07 -2.15
C VAL A 32 -4.57 19.60 -1.33
N PHE A 33 -3.37 19.07 -1.50
CA PHE A 33 -2.21 19.62 -0.78
C PHE A 33 -1.89 21.06 -1.21
N THR A 34 -2.07 21.44 -2.49
CA THR A 34 -1.84 22.83 -2.90
C THR A 34 -2.82 23.82 -2.26
N THR A 35 -4.08 23.42 -2.07
CA THR A 35 -5.04 24.27 -1.36
C THR A 35 -4.71 24.35 0.13
N LEU A 36 -4.27 23.25 0.75
CA LEU A 36 -3.82 23.25 2.14
C LEU A 36 -2.58 24.13 2.34
N ASP A 37 -1.61 24.10 1.42
CA ASP A 37 -0.42 24.96 1.48
C ASP A 37 -0.78 26.44 1.33
N SER A 38 -1.77 26.77 0.48
CA SER A 38 -2.29 28.15 0.38
C SER A 38 -3.00 28.63 1.66
N MET A 39 -3.67 27.72 2.38
CA MET A 39 -4.28 28.01 3.69
C MET A 39 -3.22 28.22 4.77
N GLU A 40 -2.12 27.46 4.73
CA GLU A 40 -1.02 27.58 5.68
C GLU A 40 -0.26 28.91 5.53
N GLY A 41 -0.14 29.42 4.30
CA GLY A 41 0.47 30.72 3.98
C GLY A 41 -0.34 31.95 4.40
N SER A 42 -1.60 31.79 4.82
CA SER A 42 -2.49 32.90 5.20
C SER A 42 -2.12 33.60 6.54
N GLY A 43 -1.14 33.08 7.28
CA GLY A 43 -0.63 33.69 8.52
C GLY A 43 -1.54 33.54 9.75
N GLN A 44 -2.73 32.96 9.61
CA GLN A 44 -3.66 32.71 10.72
C GLN A 44 -3.42 31.32 11.36
N VAL A 45 -3.49 31.24 12.69
CA VAL A 45 -3.17 30.03 13.47
C VAL A 45 -4.20 28.91 13.27
N ILE A 46 -5.48 29.25 13.17
CA ILE A 46 -6.60 28.32 12.99
C ILE A 46 -6.51 27.57 11.64
N PRO A 47 -6.41 28.25 10.48
CA PRO A 47 -6.30 27.55 9.19
C PRO A 47 -5.01 26.74 9.07
N ARG A 48 -3.93 27.14 9.76
CA ARG A 48 -2.69 26.36 9.83
C ARG A 48 -2.85 25.04 10.58
N ALA A 49 -3.49 25.07 11.75
CA ALA A 49 -3.76 23.86 12.52
C ALA A 49 -4.70 22.91 11.76
N LEU A 50 -5.73 23.46 11.11
CA LEU A 50 -6.65 22.69 10.29
C LEU A 50 -5.94 22.07 9.08
N ALA A 51 -5.08 22.83 8.40
CA ALA A 51 -4.30 22.31 7.28
C ALA A 51 -3.42 21.12 7.72
N PHE A 52 -2.74 21.23 8.86
CA PHE A 52 -1.92 20.15 9.40
C PHE A 52 -2.73 18.89 9.73
N LEU A 53 -3.91 19.03 10.35
CA LEU A 53 -4.78 17.89 10.62
C LEU A 53 -5.24 17.20 9.34
N VAL A 54 -5.63 17.95 8.31
CA VAL A 54 -6.03 17.38 7.03
C VAL A 54 -4.85 16.66 6.36
N LYS A 55 -3.63 17.21 6.43
CA LYS A 55 -2.41 16.55 5.92
C LYS A 55 -2.20 15.19 6.61
N ILE A 56 -2.41 15.09 7.92
CA ILE A 56 -2.33 13.81 8.66
C ILE A 56 -3.38 12.82 8.16
N VAL A 57 -4.64 13.25 8.08
CA VAL A 57 -5.74 12.38 7.63
C VAL A 57 -5.49 11.85 6.22
N LEU A 58 -5.04 12.72 5.30
CA LEU A 58 -4.68 12.31 3.93
C LEU A 58 -3.52 11.32 3.92
N THR A 59 -2.50 11.54 4.75
CA THR A 59 -1.35 10.63 4.86
C THR A 59 -1.80 9.25 5.34
N VAL A 60 -2.65 9.19 6.37
CA VAL A 60 -3.21 7.93 6.87
C VAL A 60 -4.05 7.24 5.80
N ALA A 61 -4.90 8.00 5.09
CA ALA A 61 -5.72 7.47 3.99
C ALA A 61 -4.85 6.92 2.85
N GLN A 62 -3.79 7.64 2.45
CA GLN A 62 -2.83 7.15 1.45
C GLN A 62 -2.14 5.87 1.90
N THR A 63 -1.70 5.83 3.16
CA THR A 63 -1.06 4.64 3.74
C THR A 63 -2.03 3.45 3.72
N TYR A 64 -3.29 3.65 4.08
CA TYR A 64 -4.32 2.62 4.05
C TYR A 64 -4.58 2.13 2.62
N VAL A 65 -4.71 3.04 1.64
CA VAL A 65 -4.93 2.67 0.23
C VAL A 65 -3.74 1.91 -0.35
N LEU A 66 -2.52 2.36 -0.09
CA LEU A 66 -1.31 1.67 -0.57
C LEU A 66 -1.10 0.33 0.17
N GLY A 67 -1.46 0.26 1.46
CA GLY A 67 -1.39 -0.96 2.25
C GLY A 67 -2.31 -2.08 1.76
N ILE A 68 -3.38 -1.76 1.01
CA ILE A 68 -4.21 -2.76 0.31
C ILE A 68 -3.36 -3.59 -0.65
N TRP A 69 -2.40 -2.97 -1.34
CA TRP A 69 -1.51 -3.69 -2.26
C TRP A 69 -0.61 -4.69 -1.52
N SER A 70 -0.03 -4.25 -0.40
CA SER A 70 0.78 -5.11 0.48
C SER A 70 -0.03 -6.28 1.01
N ALA A 71 -1.25 -6.03 1.48
CA ALA A 71 -2.18 -7.06 1.94
C ALA A 71 -2.55 -8.04 0.82
N TYR A 72 -2.83 -7.54 -0.38
CA TYR A 72 -3.14 -8.34 -1.55
C TYR A 72 -1.97 -9.27 -1.94
N CYS A 73 -0.74 -8.75 -1.95
CA CYS A 73 0.44 -9.55 -2.26
C CYS A 73 0.64 -10.69 -1.26
N VAL A 74 0.51 -10.40 0.05
CA VAL A 74 0.63 -11.43 1.10
C VAL A 74 -0.47 -12.49 0.98
N LEU A 75 -1.75 -12.09 0.86
CA LEU A 75 -2.85 -13.03 0.74
C LEU A 75 -2.70 -13.95 -0.47
N ARG A 76 -2.33 -13.40 -1.63
CA ARG A 76 -2.11 -14.20 -2.83
C ARG A 76 -0.95 -15.16 -2.63
N THR A 77 0.16 -14.71 -2.04
CA THR A 77 1.29 -15.57 -1.71
C THR A 77 0.85 -16.77 -0.86
N MET A 78 0.06 -16.52 0.19
CA MET A 78 -0.45 -17.58 1.06
C MET A 78 -1.34 -18.59 0.31
N VAL A 79 -2.19 -18.12 -0.62
CA VAL A 79 -3.04 -19.01 -1.44
C VAL A 79 -2.18 -19.92 -2.32
N PHE A 80 -1.17 -19.39 -2.98
CA PHE A 80 -0.30 -20.18 -3.85
C PHE A 80 0.56 -21.17 -3.07
N LEU A 81 0.85 -20.89 -1.80
CA LEU A 81 1.57 -21.81 -0.92
C LEU A 81 0.74 -22.98 -0.41
N LEU A 82 -0.59 -22.94 -0.55
CA LEU A 82 -1.47 -24.08 -0.26
C LEU A 82 -1.45 -25.13 -1.39
N GLU A 83 -0.88 -24.83 -2.55
CA GLU A 83 -0.77 -25.78 -3.67
C GLU A 83 0.32 -26.84 -3.40
N PRO A 84 0.09 -28.12 -3.74
CA PRO A 84 1.08 -29.17 -3.52
C PRO A 84 2.32 -28.96 -4.39
N GLY A 85 3.51 -28.98 -3.76
CA GLY A 85 4.81 -28.88 -4.46
C GLY A 85 5.45 -27.49 -4.45
N THR A 86 4.89 -26.50 -3.75
CA THR A 86 5.49 -25.17 -3.60
C THR A 86 6.42 -25.04 -2.39
N ASN A 87 7.61 -24.47 -2.61
CA ASN A 87 8.59 -24.19 -1.55
C ASN A 87 8.36 -22.78 -0.98
N GLY A 88 7.92 -22.69 0.28
CA GLY A 88 7.47 -21.48 0.98
C GLY A 88 8.26 -20.20 0.75
N TRP A 89 9.59 -20.28 0.90
CA TRP A 89 10.46 -19.11 0.99
C TRP A 89 10.64 -18.35 -0.32
N LEU A 90 10.74 -19.05 -1.45
CA LEU A 90 10.91 -18.43 -2.77
C LEU A 90 9.71 -17.57 -3.16
N TYR A 91 8.50 -17.99 -2.80
CA TYR A 91 7.27 -17.26 -3.10
C TYR A 91 7.14 -15.99 -2.26
N TYR A 92 7.51 -16.02 -0.98
CA TYR A 92 7.52 -14.83 -0.13
C TYR A 92 8.58 -13.80 -0.55
N ILE A 93 9.80 -14.25 -0.88
CA ILE A 93 10.86 -13.32 -1.33
C ILE A 93 10.48 -12.66 -2.64
N SER A 94 9.97 -13.43 -3.60
CA SER A 94 9.50 -12.86 -4.88
C SER A 94 8.28 -11.96 -4.71
N ALA A 95 7.34 -12.31 -3.83
CA ALA A 95 6.22 -11.44 -3.46
C ALA A 95 6.71 -10.09 -2.92
N PHE A 96 7.67 -10.14 -2.00
CA PHE A 96 8.26 -8.97 -1.37
C PHE A 96 8.89 -8.07 -2.43
N VAL A 97 9.79 -8.60 -3.26
CA VAL A 97 10.47 -7.82 -4.30
C VAL A 97 9.48 -7.19 -5.29
N ILE A 98 8.44 -7.93 -5.71
CA ILE A 98 7.43 -7.41 -6.63
C ILE A 98 6.56 -6.34 -5.95
N CYS A 99 6.11 -6.60 -4.72
CA CYS A 99 5.26 -5.68 -3.97
C CYS A 99 5.97 -4.36 -3.70
N GLU A 100 7.17 -4.44 -3.13
CA GLU A 100 8.05 -3.31 -2.83
C GLU A 100 8.48 -2.57 -4.08
N GLY A 101 8.82 -3.28 -5.16
CA GLY A 101 9.20 -2.66 -6.43
C GLY A 101 8.08 -1.79 -7.00
N ILE A 102 6.83 -2.26 -6.92
CA ILE A 102 5.66 -1.54 -7.43
C ILE A 102 5.34 -0.34 -6.55
N LEU A 103 5.39 -0.49 -5.22
CA LEU A 103 5.26 0.64 -4.30
C LEU A 103 6.39 1.66 -4.49
N GLY A 104 7.60 1.22 -4.76
CA GLY A 104 8.75 2.08 -5.08
C GLY A 104 8.57 2.88 -6.36
N ILE A 105 7.97 2.28 -7.40
CA ILE A 105 7.60 3.00 -8.63
C ILE A 105 6.55 4.07 -8.33
N VAL A 106 5.54 3.76 -7.52
CA VAL A 106 4.52 4.72 -7.10
C VAL A 106 5.16 5.86 -6.31
N ALA A 107 5.95 5.54 -5.28
CA ALA A 107 6.65 6.52 -4.44
C ALA A 107 7.59 7.44 -5.25
N LYS A 108 8.27 6.90 -6.28
CA LYS A 108 9.12 7.70 -7.17
C LYS A 108 8.33 8.73 -7.99
N ARG A 109 7.05 8.47 -8.27
CA ARG A 109 6.19 9.37 -9.04
C ARG A 109 5.40 10.34 -8.18
N GLU A 110 5.38 10.15 -6.86
CA GLU A 110 4.77 11.09 -5.93
C GLU A 110 5.66 12.33 -5.76
N PRO A 111 5.10 13.54 -5.82
CA PRO A 111 5.87 14.75 -5.58
C PRO A 111 6.26 14.84 -4.10
N TYR A 112 7.55 15.03 -3.83
CA TYR A 112 8.03 15.20 -2.46
C TYR A 112 7.48 16.49 -1.84
N ARG A 113 6.65 16.35 -0.79
CA ARG A 113 6.04 17.47 -0.05
C ARG A 113 6.34 17.46 1.46
N GLY A 114 7.42 16.80 1.86
CA GLY A 114 7.91 16.73 3.24
C GLY A 114 7.85 15.33 3.87
N LEU A 115 8.05 15.25 5.18
CA LEU A 115 8.25 13.98 5.91
C LEU A 115 7.04 13.04 5.83
N LEU A 116 5.82 13.58 5.95
CA LEU A 116 4.58 12.82 5.81
C LEU A 116 4.42 12.18 4.42
N SER A 117 5.02 12.80 3.39
CA SER A 117 5.02 12.26 2.03
C SER A 117 5.89 11.01 1.89
N VAL A 118 6.88 10.81 2.75
CA VAL A 118 7.73 9.61 2.75
C VAL A 118 7.15 8.56 3.67
N PHE A 119 6.55 9.02 4.77
CA PHE A 119 6.05 8.14 5.82
C PHE A 119 4.94 7.20 5.32
N HIS A 120 4.00 7.69 4.51
CA HIS A 120 2.91 6.82 4.02
C HIS A 120 3.40 5.70 3.10
N SER A 121 4.35 5.99 2.21
CA SER A 121 4.91 4.96 1.31
C SER A 121 5.78 3.97 2.09
N ALA A 122 6.60 4.44 3.04
CA ALA A 122 7.42 3.59 3.90
C ALA A 122 6.57 2.69 4.82
N MET A 123 5.48 3.22 5.37
CA MET A 123 4.53 2.44 6.18
C MET A 123 3.81 1.39 5.33
N ALA A 124 3.39 1.74 4.10
CA ALA A 124 2.77 0.79 3.19
C ALA A 124 3.71 -0.38 2.81
N MET A 125 4.99 -0.09 2.60
CA MET A 125 6.05 -1.10 2.41
C MET A 125 6.20 -1.99 3.65
N GLY A 126 6.36 -1.37 4.84
CA GLY A 126 6.47 -2.09 6.11
C GLY A 126 5.27 -2.99 6.42
N PHE A 127 4.07 -2.61 5.99
CA PHE A 127 2.87 -3.42 6.16
C PHE A 127 2.96 -4.79 5.50
N PHE A 128 3.70 -4.95 4.39
CA PHE A 128 3.92 -6.27 3.79
C PHE A 128 4.53 -7.25 4.80
N VAL A 129 5.60 -6.82 5.48
CA VAL A 129 6.32 -7.66 6.44
C VAL A 129 5.43 -7.99 7.63
N ILE A 130 4.70 -6.99 8.15
CA ILE A 130 3.79 -7.17 9.28
C ILE A 130 2.69 -8.17 8.94
N PHE A 131 2.08 -8.05 7.75
CA PHE A 131 1.03 -8.97 7.31
C PHE A 131 1.55 -10.37 7.00
N ALA A 132 2.77 -10.50 6.46
CA ALA A 132 3.40 -11.79 6.21
C ALA A 132 3.71 -12.54 7.53
N LEU A 133 4.13 -11.82 8.57
CA LEU A 133 4.42 -12.40 9.88
C LEU A 133 3.16 -12.64 10.72
N ASN A 134 2.16 -11.78 10.60
CA ASN A 134 0.91 -11.87 11.35
C ASN A 134 -0.32 -11.74 10.43
N PRO A 135 -0.80 -12.84 9.84
CA PRO A 135 -1.98 -12.83 8.99
C PRO A 135 -3.27 -12.41 9.71
N TYR A 136 -3.37 -12.62 11.03
CA TYR A 136 -4.54 -12.19 11.79
C TYR A 136 -4.67 -10.66 11.83
N PHE A 137 -3.53 -9.96 11.85
CA PHE A 137 -3.50 -8.50 11.77
C PHE A 137 -3.97 -7.99 10.39
N LEU A 138 -3.71 -8.74 9.31
CA LEU A 138 -4.26 -8.41 8.00
C LEU A 138 -5.80 -8.49 8.03
N ALA A 139 -6.35 -9.55 8.61
CA ALA A 139 -7.80 -9.76 8.69
C ALA A 139 -8.52 -8.69 9.52
N SER A 140 -7.84 -8.11 10.53
CA SER A 140 -8.41 -7.02 11.32
C SER A 140 -8.33 -5.65 10.63
N VAL A 141 -7.26 -5.37 9.89
CA VAL A 141 -7.06 -4.08 9.20
C VAL A 141 -7.86 -4.00 7.90
N TYR A 142 -7.97 -5.12 7.17
CA TYR A 142 -8.71 -5.23 5.91
C TYR A 142 -9.77 -6.34 5.97
N PRO A 143 -10.79 -6.22 6.83
CA PRO A 143 -11.82 -7.25 7.00
C PRO A 143 -12.70 -7.43 5.75
N TRP A 144 -12.74 -6.41 4.89
CA TRP A 144 -13.49 -6.41 3.63
C TRP A 144 -12.73 -7.09 2.49
N LEU A 145 -11.43 -7.36 2.63
CA LEU A 145 -10.72 -8.15 1.63
C LEU A 145 -11.23 -9.59 1.76
N PRO A 146 -11.79 -10.19 0.69
CA PRO A 146 -12.33 -11.54 0.77
C PRO A 146 -11.25 -12.48 1.33
N PRO A 147 -11.55 -13.27 2.37
CA PRO A 147 -10.59 -14.17 2.95
C PRO A 147 -10.24 -15.22 1.91
N LEU A 148 -9.15 -15.00 1.18
CA LEU A 148 -8.61 -15.97 0.24
C LEU A 148 -8.02 -17.18 0.98
N VAL A 149 -7.84 -17.05 2.30
CA VAL A 149 -7.44 -18.10 3.24
C VAL A 149 -8.40 -18.06 4.42
N LYS A 150 -9.00 -19.20 4.79
CA LYS A 150 -9.76 -19.32 6.04
C LYS A 150 -8.77 -19.38 7.20
N PHE A 151 -8.61 -18.28 7.92
CA PHE A 151 -7.87 -18.31 9.18
C PHE A 151 -8.72 -19.06 10.22
N PRO A 152 -8.20 -20.12 10.85
CA PRO A 152 -8.88 -20.75 11.97
C PRO A 152 -8.96 -19.70 13.08
N ILE A 153 -10.17 -19.20 13.32
CA ILE A 153 -10.47 -18.34 14.45
C ILE A 153 -10.37 -19.28 15.67
N GLY A 154 -9.34 -19.07 16.50
CA GLY A 154 -9.21 -19.75 17.79
C GLY A 154 -10.29 -19.31 18.76
#